data_AF-A0A249KI97-F1
#
_entry.id   AF-A0A249KI97-F1
#
_cell.length_a   1.000
_cell.length_b   1.000
_cell.length_c   1.000
_cell.angle_alpha   90.00
_cell.angle_beta   90.00
_cell.angle_gamma   90.00
#
_symmetry.space_group_name_H-M   'P 1'
#
loop_
_entity.id
_entity.type
_entity.pdbx_description
1 polymer ?
#
loop_
_entity_poly.entity_id
_entity_poly.type
_entity_poly.pdbx_seq_one_letter_code
_entity_poly.pdbx_strand_id
1 'polypeptide(L)'
;MLSTEFFGFIGGVLSIFFGLPQALRIRRLGHGRGLSLISWLLQLGVATSWAAYGFDKNSPSLLATNVAAGLINASVVWVIIHNRVRSILTISTLVAIVAGLVLTLPASIASVLLISLVFAQTPQVYKSYKNIKIGKDSAVSVVAMSVSALSGIFWITYAVLINDALLVLCNAIVLTNNIAIIALEIIGKRSRASKTS
;
A
#
# COMPACT_ATOMS: atom_id res chain seq x y z
N MET A 1 -17.73 14.74 12.33
CA MET A 1 -16.39 14.16 12.61
C MET A 1 -16.44 12.65 12.74
N LEU A 2 -17.11 12.07 13.75
CA LEU A 2 -17.24 10.59 13.86
C LEU A 2 -17.90 9.92 12.64
N SER A 3 -18.90 10.55 12.04
CA SER A 3 -19.57 10.06 10.81
C SER A 3 -18.64 10.03 9.59
N THR A 4 -17.66 10.93 9.52
CA THR A 4 -16.70 11.01 8.42
C THR A 4 -15.60 9.97 8.60
N GLU A 5 -15.02 9.88 9.80
CA GLU A 5 -13.96 8.92 10.14
C GLU A 5 -14.37 7.46 9.90
N PHE A 6 -15.67 7.15 9.97
CA PHE A 6 -16.20 5.84 9.60
C PHE A 6 -15.74 5.37 8.21
N PHE A 7 -15.77 6.26 7.21
CA PHE A 7 -15.33 5.93 5.86
C PHE A 7 -13.82 5.69 5.80
N GLY A 8 -13.02 6.51 6.51
CA GLY A 8 -11.57 6.32 6.61
C GLY A 8 -11.21 5.00 7.30
N PHE A 9 -11.92 4.64 8.38
CA PHE A 9 -11.71 3.36 9.06
C PHE A 9 -12.05 2.16 8.18
N ILE A 10 -13.18 2.18 7.46
CA ILE A 10 -13.51 1.10 6.53
C ILE A 10 -12.44 1.00 5.44
N GLY A 11 -12.07 2.14 4.83
CA GLY A 11 -11.01 2.20 3.82
C GLY A 11 -9.71 1.57 4.32
N GLY A 12 -9.24 1.97 5.51
CA GLY A 12 -8.01 1.46 6.08
C GLY A 12 -8.08 0.00 6.52
N VAL A 13 -9.19 -0.45 7.09
CA VAL A 13 -9.40 -1.85 7.48
C VAL A 13 -9.34 -2.76 6.25
N LEU A 14 -10.00 -2.38 5.15
CA LEU A 14 -9.93 -3.12 3.88
C LEU A 14 -8.49 -3.15 3.31
N SER A 15 -7.74 -2.04 3.41
CA SER A 15 -6.32 -1.99 3.02
C SER A 15 -5.46 -2.98 3.83
N ILE A 16 -5.69 -3.05 5.14
CA ILE A 16 -4.96 -3.95 6.04
C ILE A 16 -5.30 -5.41 5.75
N PHE A 17 -6.59 -5.73 5.58
CA PHE A 17 -7.05 -7.10 5.30
C PHE A 17 -6.43 -7.69 4.03
N PHE A 18 -6.14 -6.85 3.04
CA PHE A 18 -5.43 -7.28 1.84
C PHE A 18 -3.98 -7.68 2.12
N GLY A 19 -3.23 -6.89 2.89
CA GLY A 19 -1.80 -7.12 3.16
C GLY A 19 -1.51 -8.14 4.27
N LEU A 20 -2.44 -8.30 5.21
CA LEU A 20 -2.24 -9.10 6.43
C LEU A 20 -1.98 -10.60 6.18
N PRO A 21 -2.72 -11.31 5.31
CA PRO A 21 -2.49 -12.74 5.08
C PRO A 21 -1.08 -13.04 4.56
N GLN A 22 -0.54 -12.18 3.70
CA GLN A 22 0.81 -12.33 3.16
C GLN A 22 1.86 -12.14 4.26
N ALA A 23 1.71 -11.10 5.08
CA ALA A 23 2.60 -10.86 6.21
C ALA A 23 2.59 -12.03 7.21
N LEU A 24 1.39 -12.55 7.54
CA LEU A 24 1.26 -13.72 8.42
C LEU A 24 1.92 -14.97 7.84
N ARG A 25 1.76 -15.24 6.54
CA ARG A 25 2.42 -16.37 5.86
C ARG A 25 3.94 -16.26 5.97
N ILE A 26 4.50 -15.08 5.75
CA ILE A 26 5.95 -14.85 5.85
C ILE A 26 6.45 -15.10 7.28
N ARG A 27 5.72 -14.59 8.28
CA ARG A 27 6.07 -14.81 9.68
C ARG A 27 6.02 -16.29 10.06
N ARG A 28 5.04 -17.05 9.55
CA ARG A 28 4.95 -18.50 9.77
C ARG A 28 6.10 -19.27 9.12
N LEU A 29 6.58 -18.84 7.95
CA LEU A 29 7.72 -19.45 7.27
C LEU A 29 9.06 -19.16 7.97
N GLY A 30 9.13 -18.10 8.77
CA GLY A 30 10.30 -17.78 9.59
C GLY A 30 11.56 -17.39 8.82
N HIS A 31 11.51 -17.34 7.48
CA HIS A 31 12.64 -16.97 6.63
C HIS A 31 12.23 -16.07 5.46
N GLY A 32 13.16 -15.23 5.01
CA GLY A 32 12.96 -14.25 3.95
C GLY A 32 13.24 -14.75 2.52
N ARG A 33 13.50 -16.05 2.31
CA ARG A 33 13.87 -16.57 0.98
C ARG A 33 12.83 -16.21 -0.08
N GLY A 34 13.26 -15.47 -1.12
CA GLY A 34 12.42 -14.99 -2.21
C GLY A 34 11.67 -13.67 -1.92
N LEU A 35 11.86 -13.04 -0.76
CA LEU A 35 11.26 -11.76 -0.41
C LEU A 35 12.24 -10.60 -0.63
N SER A 36 11.78 -9.54 -1.27
CA SER A 36 12.56 -8.31 -1.44
C SER A 36 12.47 -7.45 -0.18
N LEU A 37 13.56 -7.33 0.57
CA LEU A 37 13.66 -6.43 1.74
C LEU A 37 13.28 -4.98 1.35
N ILE A 38 13.78 -4.50 0.21
CA ILE A 38 13.51 -3.15 -0.29
C ILE A 38 12.00 -2.92 -0.47
N SER A 39 11.26 -3.91 -0.97
CA SER A 39 9.82 -3.78 -1.15
C SER A 39 9.11 -3.58 0.19
N TRP A 40 9.50 -4.32 1.23
CA TRP A 40 8.91 -4.19 2.56
C TRP A 40 9.32 -2.91 3.30
N LEU A 41 10.56 -2.45 3.09
CA LEU A 41 10.99 -1.14 3.57
C LEU A 41 10.22 0.00 2.89
N LEU A 42 9.97 -0.09 1.58
CA LEU A 42 9.14 0.88 0.88
C LEU A 42 7.72 0.91 1.44
N GLN A 43 7.09 -0.25 1.65
CA GLN A 43 5.74 -0.33 2.24
C GLN A 43 5.70 0.22 3.68
N LEU A 44 6.75 -0.02 4.47
CA LEU A 44 6.89 0.59 5.79
C LEU A 44 6.98 2.12 5.67
N GLY A 45 7.81 2.64 4.77
CA GLY A 45 7.92 4.08 4.50
C GLY A 45 6.60 4.72 4.05
N VAL A 46 5.86 4.07 3.15
CA VAL A 46 4.52 4.52 2.72
C VAL A 46 3.57 4.61 3.92
N ALA A 47 3.48 3.55 4.73
CA ALA A 47 2.63 3.54 5.92
C ALA A 47 3.05 4.63 6.92
N THR A 48 4.34 4.79 7.20
CA THR A 48 4.84 5.87 8.06
C THR A 48 4.49 7.25 7.52
N SER A 49 4.63 7.47 6.21
CA SER A 49 4.35 8.77 5.59
C SER A 49 2.87 9.16 5.76
N TRP A 50 1.96 8.21 5.53
CA TRP A 50 0.53 8.45 5.69
C TRP A 50 0.10 8.54 7.16
N ALA A 51 0.77 7.82 8.06
CA ALA A 51 0.55 7.98 9.50
C ALA A 51 0.98 9.38 9.98
N ALA A 52 2.17 9.85 9.56
CA ALA A 52 2.65 11.20 9.86
C ALA A 52 1.74 12.27 9.26
N TYR A 53 1.27 12.08 8.04
CA TYR A 53 0.29 12.96 7.41
C TYR A 53 -1.04 12.98 8.18
N GLY A 54 -1.55 11.82 8.60
CA GLY A 54 -2.75 11.72 9.42
C GLY A 54 -2.60 12.40 10.77
N PHE A 55 -1.42 12.33 11.38
CA PHE A 55 -1.10 13.07 12.61
C PHE A 55 -1.16 14.59 12.39
N ASP A 56 -0.49 15.11 11.35
CA ASP A 56 -0.52 16.53 10.99
C ASP A 56 -1.94 17.04 10.71
N LYS A 57 -2.76 16.22 10.04
CA LYS A 57 -4.16 16.54 9.71
C LYS A 57 -5.16 16.29 10.82
N ASN A 58 -4.73 15.83 12.00
CA ASN A 58 -5.64 15.40 13.08
C ASN A 58 -6.71 14.40 12.59
N SER A 59 -6.31 13.44 11.76
CA SER A 59 -7.17 12.37 11.23
C SER A 59 -6.90 11.05 11.97
N PRO A 60 -7.79 10.64 12.90
CA PRO A 60 -7.64 9.39 13.63
C PRO A 60 -7.62 8.16 12.73
N SER A 61 -8.45 8.11 11.68
CA SER A 61 -8.50 6.97 10.77
C SER A 61 -7.22 6.82 9.95
N LEU A 62 -6.67 7.91 9.38
CA LEU A 62 -5.38 7.84 8.68
C LEU A 62 -4.27 7.38 9.62
N LEU A 63 -4.18 8.00 10.80
CA LEU A 63 -3.14 7.69 11.76
C LEU A 63 -3.21 6.23 12.20
N ALA A 64 -4.36 5.79 12.74
CA ALA A 64 -4.50 4.46 13.32
C ALA A 64 -4.31 3.34 12.29
N THR A 65 -4.92 3.48 11.11
CA THR A 65 -4.86 2.43 10.09
C THR A 65 -3.46 2.32 9.46
N ASN A 66 -2.76 3.44 9.28
CA ASN A 66 -1.39 3.41 8.77
C ASN A 66 -0.36 3.01 9.83
N VAL A 67 -0.58 3.32 11.11
CA VAL A 67 0.24 2.75 12.20
C VAL A 67 0.08 1.23 12.23
N ALA A 68 -1.15 0.71 12.14
CA ALA A 68 -1.39 -0.73 12.08
C ALA A 68 -0.71 -1.38 10.86
N ALA A 69 -0.83 -0.78 9.67
CA ALA A 69 -0.12 -1.24 8.48
C ALA A 69 1.41 -1.19 8.64
N GLY A 70 1.92 -0.12 9.24
CA GLY A 70 3.34 0.06 9.56
C GLY A 70 3.87 -1.05 10.48
N LEU A 71 3.12 -1.40 11.53
CA LEU A 71 3.49 -2.50 12.44
C LEU A 71 3.53 -3.85 11.71
N ILE A 72 2.57 -4.10 10.80
CA ILE A 72 2.57 -5.31 9.97
C ILE A 72 3.82 -5.35 9.10
N ASN A 73 4.13 -4.27 8.36
CA ASN A 73 5.30 -4.19 7.49
C ASN A 73 6.62 -4.31 8.29
N ALA A 74 6.73 -3.63 9.43
CA ALA A 74 7.88 -3.71 10.33
C ALA A 74 8.10 -5.14 10.84
N SER A 75 7.02 -5.87 11.15
CA SER A 75 7.12 -7.28 11.57
C SER A 75 7.68 -8.19 10.48
N VAL A 76 7.43 -7.88 9.20
CA VAL A 76 7.98 -8.63 8.07
C VAL A 76 9.45 -8.26 7.84
N VAL A 77 9.80 -6.96 7.87
CA VAL A 77 11.19 -6.49 7.80
C VAL A 77 12.05 -7.15 8.87
N TRP A 78 11.51 -7.26 10.09
CA TRP A 78 12.16 -7.94 11.21
C TRP A 78 12.54 -9.38 10.89
N VAL A 79 11.61 -10.15 10.31
CA VAL A 79 11.83 -11.54 9.91
C VAL A 79 12.84 -11.63 8.77
N ILE A 80 12.83 -10.72 7.80
CA ILE A 80 13.75 -10.76 6.65
C ILE A 80 15.20 -10.47 7.06
N ILE A 81 15.45 -9.53 7.97
CA ILE A 81 16.82 -9.13 8.35
C ILE A 81 17.52 -10.17 9.25
N HIS A 82 16.78 -11.04 9.96
CA HIS A 82 17.29 -12.10 10.86
C HIS A 82 18.23 -11.65 12.01
N ASN A 83 18.57 -10.37 12.12
CA ASN A 83 19.40 -9.80 13.18
C ASN A 83 18.61 -8.74 13.96
N ARG A 84 18.39 -8.98 15.26
CA ARG A 84 17.53 -8.12 16.11
C ARG A 84 17.96 -6.66 16.11
N VAL A 85 19.25 -6.38 16.34
CA VAL A 85 19.76 -5.01 16.44
C VAL A 85 19.64 -4.28 15.10
N ARG A 86 20.06 -4.94 14.01
CA ARG A 86 19.93 -4.36 12.66
C ARG A 86 18.47 -4.11 12.28
N SER A 87 17.55 -5.00 12.65
CA SER A 87 16.11 -4.82 12.43
C SER A 87 15.59 -3.60 13.15
N ILE A 88 15.88 -3.46 14.47
CA ILE A 88 15.45 -2.30 15.26
C ILE A 88 15.98 -1.01 14.65
N LEU A 89 17.29 -0.93 14.40
CA LEU A 89 17.92 0.27 13.85
C LEU A 89 17.35 0.62 12.47
N THR A 90 17.21 -0.36 11.58
CA THR A 90 16.68 -0.11 10.22
C THR A 90 15.24 0.42 10.28
N ILE A 91 14.39 -0.22 11.10
CA ILE A 91 12.98 0.16 11.24
C ILE A 91 12.87 1.54 11.90
N SER A 92 13.54 1.77 13.04
CA SER A 92 13.44 3.03 13.78
C SER A 92 14.03 4.20 13.00
N THR A 93 15.17 4.02 12.33
CA THR A 93 15.78 5.05 11.49
C THR A 93 14.88 5.39 10.31
N LEU A 94 14.32 4.39 9.61
CA LEU A 94 13.40 4.65 8.51
C LEU A 94 12.15 5.41 8.99
N VAL A 95 11.54 4.97 10.09
CA VAL A 95 10.35 5.61 10.65
C VAL A 95 10.65 7.05 11.05
N ALA A 96 11.76 7.29 11.76
CA ALA A 96 12.15 8.62 12.21
C ALA A 96 12.44 9.57 11.04
N ILE A 97 13.19 9.12 10.03
CA ILE A 97 13.50 9.93 8.84
C ILE A 97 12.22 10.26 8.08
N VAL A 98 11.39 9.26 7.77
CA VAL A 98 10.21 9.46 6.94
C VAL A 98 9.17 10.31 7.64
N ALA A 99 8.88 10.03 8.93
CA ALA A 99 7.96 10.85 9.70
C ALA A 99 8.50 12.28 9.87
N GLY A 100 9.80 12.42 10.17
CA GLY A 100 10.47 13.72 10.28
C GLY A 100 10.34 14.53 8.99
N LEU A 101 10.59 13.92 7.83
CA LEU A 101 10.43 14.59 6.53
C LEU A 101 9.00 15.07 6.32
N VAL A 102 7.99 14.22 6.56
CA VAL A 102 6.58 14.61 6.35
C VAL A 102 6.15 15.72 7.31
N LEU A 103 6.60 15.69 8.57
CA LEU A 103 6.19 16.65 9.60
C LEU A 103 6.95 17.97 9.59
N THR A 104 8.14 18.03 8.98
CA THR A 104 8.99 19.23 9.01
C THR A 104 9.12 19.92 7.65
N LEU A 105 8.87 19.22 6.55
CA LEU A 105 8.94 19.83 5.23
C LEU A 105 7.74 20.75 4.98
N PRO A 106 7.90 21.79 4.14
CA PRO A 106 6.78 22.56 3.63
C PRO A 106 5.72 21.64 2.98
N ALA A 107 4.44 21.98 3.16
CA ALA A 107 3.32 21.16 2.72
C ALA A 107 3.37 20.76 1.22
N SER A 108 3.87 21.65 0.36
CA SER A 108 4.07 21.37 -1.06
C SER A 108 5.09 20.26 -1.31
N ILE A 109 6.21 20.26 -0.59
CA ILE A 109 7.27 19.26 -0.72
C ILE A 109 6.81 17.92 -0.13
N ALA A 110 6.16 17.95 1.04
CA ALA A 110 5.56 16.74 1.63
C ALA A 110 4.52 16.10 0.70
N SER A 111 3.72 16.91 0.00
CA SER A 111 2.75 16.43 -1.00
C SER A 111 3.43 15.74 -2.18
N VAL A 112 4.51 16.32 -2.71
CA VAL A 112 5.30 15.71 -3.81
C VAL A 112 5.88 14.37 -3.37
N LEU A 113 6.40 14.27 -2.14
CA LEU A 113 6.89 13.02 -1.57
C LEU A 113 5.79 11.95 -1.51
N LEU A 114 4.63 12.29 -0.95
CA LEU A 114 3.49 11.36 -0.83
C LEU A 114 2.98 10.88 -2.20
N ILE A 115 2.85 11.79 -3.16
CA ILE A 115 2.47 11.46 -4.54
C ILE A 115 3.51 10.51 -5.16
N SER A 116 4.80 10.80 -5.00
CA SER A 116 5.88 9.97 -5.55
C SER A 116 5.86 8.54 -4.98
N LEU A 117 5.57 8.40 -3.68
CA LEU A 117 5.42 7.10 -3.03
C LEU A 117 4.20 6.30 -3.55
N VAL A 118 3.13 6.97 -3.94
CA VAL A 118 1.99 6.33 -4.62
C VAL A 118 2.41 5.88 -6.03
N PHE A 119 3.12 6.71 -6.77
CA PHE A 119 3.63 6.35 -8.10
C PHE A 119 4.63 5.20 -8.06
N ALA A 120 5.44 5.07 -7.00
CA ALA A 120 6.37 3.95 -6.83
C ALA A 120 5.68 2.57 -6.81
N GLN A 121 4.37 2.52 -6.58
CA GLN A 121 3.56 1.29 -6.59
C GLN A 121 2.98 0.95 -7.98
N THR A 122 3.05 1.88 -8.95
CA THR A 122 2.55 1.68 -10.33
C THR A 122 3.26 0.63 -11.19
N PRO A 123 4.54 0.22 -10.96
CA PRO A 123 5.19 -0.78 -11.82
C PRO A 123 4.44 -2.12 -11.94
N GLN A 124 3.51 -2.40 -11.03
CA GLN A 124 2.64 -3.57 -11.10
C GLN A 124 1.73 -3.57 -12.34
N VAL A 125 1.23 -2.42 -12.79
CA VAL A 125 0.40 -2.32 -14.01
C VAL A 125 1.21 -2.80 -15.22
N TYR A 126 2.45 -2.32 -15.35
CA TYR A 126 3.36 -2.73 -16.41
C TYR A 126 3.69 -4.23 -16.34
N LYS A 127 3.92 -4.78 -15.14
CA LYS A 127 4.15 -6.22 -14.96
C LYS A 127 2.96 -7.06 -15.41
N SER A 128 1.73 -6.67 -15.05
CA SER A 128 0.52 -7.38 -15.49
C SER A 128 0.37 -7.31 -17.02
N TYR A 129 0.61 -6.15 -17.64
CA TYR A 129 0.62 -6.04 -19.10
C TYR A 129 1.68 -6.94 -19.76
N LYS A 130 2.92 -6.92 -19.25
CA LYS A 130 4.02 -7.74 -19.76
C LYS A 130 3.71 -9.23 -19.67
N ASN A 131 3.10 -9.68 -18.56
CA ASN A 131 2.73 -11.10 -18.37
C ASN A 131 1.76 -11.59 -19.45
N ILE A 132 0.78 -10.77 -19.85
CA ILE A 132 -0.12 -11.11 -20.96
C ILE A 132 0.67 -11.26 -22.26
N LYS A 133 1.52 -10.29 -22.58
CA LYS A 133 2.29 -10.26 -23.83
C LYS A 133 3.18 -11.49 -24.00
N ILE A 134 3.79 -11.96 -22.91
CA ILE A 134 4.66 -13.15 -22.92
C ILE A 134 3.92 -14.46 -22.62
N GLY A 135 2.58 -14.43 -22.45
CA GLY A 135 1.77 -15.61 -22.14
C GLY A 135 2.02 -16.24 -20.77
N LYS A 136 2.65 -15.51 -19.84
CA LYS A 136 2.99 -16.02 -18.50
C LYS A 136 1.79 -15.96 -17.57
N ASP A 137 1.63 -17.00 -16.75
CA ASP A 137 0.64 -16.98 -15.68
C ASP A 137 0.94 -15.89 -14.65
N SER A 138 -0.11 -15.19 -14.26
CA SER A 138 -0.03 -14.14 -13.25
C SER A 138 -0.40 -14.68 -11.87
N ALA A 139 0.40 -14.33 -10.88
CA ALA A 139 0.12 -14.60 -9.48
C ALA A 139 -0.77 -13.52 -8.82
N VAL A 140 -1.26 -12.56 -9.61
CA VAL A 140 -2.05 -11.43 -9.10
C VAL A 140 -3.50 -11.88 -8.86
N SER A 141 -3.99 -11.62 -7.64
CA SER A 141 -5.37 -11.95 -7.28
C SER A 141 -6.33 -10.81 -7.64
N VAL A 142 -7.24 -11.07 -8.59
CA VAL A 142 -8.30 -10.13 -9.01
C VAL A 142 -9.22 -9.76 -7.83
N VAL A 143 -9.57 -10.72 -6.99
CA VAL A 143 -10.40 -10.49 -5.79
C VAL A 143 -9.69 -9.51 -4.86
N ALA A 144 -8.39 -9.71 -4.65
CA ALA A 144 -7.60 -8.89 -3.76
C ALA A 144 -7.44 -7.45 -4.29
N MET A 145 -7.24 -7.29 -5.60
CA MET A 145 -7.26 -5.99 -6.27
C MET A 145 -8.64 -5.32 -6.21
N SER A 146 -9.73 -6.10 -6.26
CA SER A 146 -11.10 -5.57 -6.14
C SER A 146 -11.38 -5.04 -4.73
N VAL A 147 -10.91 -5.74 -3.69
CA VAL A 147 -10.96 -5.25 -2.30
C VAL A 147 -10.14 -3.97 -2.13
N SER A 148 -8.97 -3.90 -2.75
CA SER A 148 -8.14 -2.68 -2.73
C SER A 148 -8.80 -1.52 -3.50
N ALA A 149 -9.48 -1.78 -4.62
CA ALA A 149 -10.27 -0.77 -5.33
C ALA A 149 -11.44 -0.25 -4.46
N LEU A 150 -12.17 -1.15 -3.79
CA LEU A 150 -13.24 -0.78 -2.87
C LEU A 150 -12.73 0.08 -1.71
N SER A 151 -11.58 -0.29 -1.12
CA SER A 151 -10.90 0.54 -0.14
C SER A 151 -10.60 1.94 -0.66
N GLY A 152 -10.08 2.05 -1.89
CA GLY A 152 -9.82 3.34 -2.54
C GLY A 152 -11.06 4.22 -2.67
N ILE A 153 -12.23 3.64 -2.95
CA ILE A 153 -13.51 4.37 -3.00
C ILE A 153 -13.89 4.93 -1.62
N PHE A 154 -13.70 4.16 -0.55
CA PHE A 154 -13.93 4.64 0.82
C PHE A 154 -12.96 5.76 1.20
N TRP A 155 -11.69 5.64 0.82
CA TRP A 155 -10.70 6.70 1.05
C TRP A 155 -10.98 7.97 0.25
N ILE A 156 -11.42 7.87 -1.00
CA ILE A 156 -11.83 9.03 -1.81
C ILE A 156 -13.05 9.71 -1.18
N THR A 157 -14.06 8.92 -0.79
CA THR A 157 -15.25 9.44 -0.10
C THR A 157 -14.85 10.19 1.17
N TYR A 158 -14.01 9.58 2.00
CA TYR A 158 -13.46 10.20 3.20
C TYR A 158 -12.73 11.52 2.88
N ALA A 159 -11.83 11.50 1.90
CA ALA A 159 -11.03 12.65 1.48
C ALA A 159 -11.88 13.83 0.99
N VAL A 160 -12.93 13.56 0.20
CA VAL A 160 -13.89 14.59 -0.23
C VAL A 160 -14.61 15.19 0.97
N LEU A 161 -15.07 14.37 1.92
CA LEU A 161 -15.77 14.84 3.11
C LEU A 161 -14.91 15.71 4.03
N ILE A 162 -13.58 15.50 4.06
CA ILE A 162 -12.64 16.34 4.81
C ILE A 162 -11.97 17.44 3.97
N ASN A 163 -12.39 17.62 2.71
CA ASN A 163 -11.83 18.57 1.73
C ASN A 163 -10.30 18.44 1.53
N ASP A 164 -9.80 17.20 1.47
CA ASP A 164 -8.38 16.90 1.27
C ASP A 164 -8.10 16.48 -0.18
N ALA A 165 -7.69 17.44 -1.00
CA ALA A 165 -7.39 17.22 -2.42
C ALA A 165 -6.20 16.26 -2.67
N LEU A 166 -5.21 16.25 -1.76
CA LEU A 166 -4.06 15.36 -1.89
C LEU A 166 -4.50 13.92 -1.71
N LEU A 167 -5.32 13.66 -0.69
CA LEU A 167 -5.82 12.31 -0.41
C LEU A 167 -6.77 11.83 -1.51
N VAL A 168 -7.59 12.71 -2.11
CA VAL A 168 -8.39 12.40 -3.31
C VAL A 168 -7.50 11.98 -4.46
N LEU A 169 -6.48 12.79 -4.81
CA LEU A 169 -5.59 12.52 -5.94
C LEU A 169 -4.86 11.18 -5.77
N CYS A 170 -4.24 10.98 -4.61
CA CYS A 170 -3.48 9.76 -4.31
C CYS A 170 -4.36 8.50 -4.41
N ASN A 171 -5.57 8.53 -3.84
CA ASN A 171 -6.46 7.37 -3.90
C ASN A 171 -7.11 7.19 -5.28
N ALA A 172 -7.30 8.25 -6.06
CA ALA A 172 -7.72 8.14 -7.46
C ALA A 172 -6.67 7.43 -8.32
N ILE A 173 -5.38 7.72 -8.11
CA ILE A 173 -4.27 7.02 -8.78
C ILE A 173 -4.28 5.53 -8.39
N VAL A 174 -4.39 5.23 -7.10
CA VAL A 174 -4.45 3.83 -6.60
C VAL A 174 -5.64 3.08 -7.20
N LEU A 175 -6.83 3.70 -7.18
CA LEU A 175 -8.04 3.13 -7.76
C LEU A 175 -7.87 2.83 -9.26
N THR A 176 -7.31 3.78 -10.01
CA THR A 176 -7.05 3.63 -11.45
C THR A 176 -6.07 2.49 -11.72
N ASN A 177 -4.99 2.40 -10.95
CA ASN A 177 -4.03 1.29 -11.05
C ASN A 177 -4.70 -0.06 -10.79
N ASN A 178 -5.52 -0.15 -9.74
CA ASN A 178 -6.22 -1.39 -9.39
C ASN A 178 -7.20 -1.81 -10.49
N ILE A 179 -7.97 -0.88 -11.04
CA ILE A 179 -8.89 -1.16 -12.17
C ILE A 179 -8.11 -1.64 -13.39
N ALA A 180 -6.99 -0.97 -13.73
CA ALA A 180 -6.15 -1.37 -14.85
C ALA A 180 -5.58 -2.78 -14.66
N ILE A 181 -5.09 -3.12 -13.47
CA ILE A 181 -4.59 -4.46 -13.14
C ILE A 181 -5.72 -5.49 -13.26
N ILE A 182 -6.90 -5.22 -12.69
CA ILE A 182 -8.06 -6.12 -12.78
C ILE A 182 -8.42 -6.41 -14.24
N ALA A 183 -8.52 -5.37 -15.08
CA ALA A 183 -8.84 -5.51 -16.49
C ALA A 183 -7.79 -6.36 -17.23
N LEU A 184 -6.50 -6.06 -17.02
CA LEU A 184 -5.39 -6.81 -17.61
C LEU A 184 -5.43 -8.28 -17.19
N GLU A 185 -5.66 -8.58 -15.91
CA GLU A 185 -5.70 -9.96 -15.43
C GLU A 185 -6.90 -10.76 -16.00
N ILE A 186 -8.06 -10.12 -16.17
CA ILE A 186 -9.23 -10.74 -16.83
C ILE A 186 -8.94 -11.03 -18.30
N ILE A 187 -8.38 -10.06 -19.03
CA ILE A 187 -8.00 -10.21 -20.45
C ILE A 187 -6.98 -11.34 -20.61
N GLY A 188 -5.95 -11.35 -19.77
CA GLY A 188 -4.91 -12.37 -19.78
C GLY A 188 -5.46 -13.79 -19.56
N LYS A 189 -6.37 -13.95 -18.59
CA LYS A 189 -7.03 -15.25 -18.33
C LYS A 189 -7.80 -15.75 -19.54
N ARG A 190 -8.58 -14.88 -20.18
CA ARG A 190 -9.35 -15.23 -21.39
C ARG A 190 -8.44 -15.62 -22.56
N SER A 191 -7.39 -14.84 -22.80
CA SER A 191 -6.43 -15.11 -23.89
C SER A 191 -5.68 -16.44 -23.72
N ARG A 192 -5.35 -16.83 -22.48
CA ARG A 192 -4.74 -18.14 -22.21
C ARG A 192 -5.72 -19.29 -22.40
N ALA A 193 -6.95 -19.15 -21.92
CA ALA A 193 -8.00 -20.16 -22.09
C ALA A 193 -8.30 -20.44 -23.57
N SER A 194 -8.28 -19.42 -24.44
CA SER A 194 -8.47 -19.60 -25.89
C SER A 194 -7.33 -20.30 -26.61
N LYS A 195 -6.13 -20.40 -26.01
CA LYS A 195 -4.98 -21.10 -26.60
C LYS A 195 -4.87 -22.57 -26.17
N THR A 196 -5.63 -22.96 -25.15
CA THR A 196 -5.68 -24.33 -24.62
C THR A 196 -6.89 -25.12 -25.11
N SER A 197 -7.80 -24.48 -25.84
CA SER A 197 -8.94 -25.08 -26.55
C SER A 197 -8.63 -25.25 -28.03
#